data_AF-X8JRT0-F1
#
_entry.id   AF-X8JRT0-F1
#
_cell.length_a   1.000
_cell.length_b   1.000
_cell.length_c   1.000
_cell.angle_alpha   90.00
_cell.angle_beta   90.00
_cell.angle_gamma   90.00
#
_symmetry.space_group_name_H-M   'P 1'
#
loop_
_entity.id
_entity.type
_entity.pdbx_description
1 polymer ?
#
loop_
_entity_poly.entity_id
_entity_poly.type
_entity_poly.pdbx_seq_one_letter_code
_entity_poly.pdbx_strand_id
1 'polypeptide(L)'
;MDGVNCDCLFELNPDITGIGVRVALYVQILIGWFMSLIWPDTFVENSRVAYMTALALLIASFIELTTQTLNLLDAIVVSFITTMMITFAIASYARLPAPGGEDQDAKPGEQSADEKSSLTRWFMQFCFVIFWGAWCFNMWRDPAHFGLKDTAAACDTNYNIKIQLFTQVHATDPNVRIAALTLVAIGFAIAVLSLFVTLEQFLLPIFWLMGRDKDSTAREIRKKYENNPVLQSVHLVFQTMAVGTFIFLIYAAEKTIALNDVDGTTRDWTYGQTIALILLLQQIMQLFSTHIEQREKAELEQEKEATKNGDVPYPGIELRSQPPNPNAPNLPPAPLS
;
A
#
# COMPACT_ATOMS: atom_id res chain seq x y z
N MET A 1 19.62 -44.55 25.73
CA MET A 1 18.74 -43.65 24.96
C MET A 1 19.67 -42.74 24.23
N ASP A 2 20.08 -43.17 23.04
CA ASP A 2 20.98 -42.40 22.21
C ASP A 2 20.22 -41.16 21.77
N GLY A 3 20.71 -39.99 22.18
CA GLY A 3 20.12 -38.71 21.81
C GLY A 3 20.11 -38.61 20.30
N VAL A 4 18.93 -38.82 19.71
CA VAL A 4 18.68 -38.45 18.34
C VAL A 4 18.91 -36.95 18.31
N ASN A 5 20.07 -36.52 17.83
CA ASN A 5 20.27 -35.14 17.38
C ASN A 5 19.22 -34.94 16.29
N CYS A 6 18.08 -34.37 16.67
CA CYS A 6 17.19 -33.78 15.69
C CYS A 6 18.00 -32.64 15.07
N ASP A 7 18.50 -32.86 13.87
CA ASP A 7 19.04 -31.80 13.01
C ASP A 7 17.86 -30.89 12.65
N CYS A 8 17.51 -30.00 13.58
CA CYS A 8 16.51 -28.96 13.37
C CYS A 8 17.19 -27.86 12.54
N LEU A 9 17.53 -28.19 11.28
CA LEU A 9 18.16 -27.27 10.35
C LEU A 9 17.16 -26.16 10.00
N PHE A 10 17.63 -24.93 10.05
CA PHE A 10 16.83 -23.74 9.83
C PHE A 10 16.90 -23.35 8.35
N GLU A 11 15.95 -23.85 7.56
CA GLU A 11 15.82 -23.43 6.16
C GLU A 11 14.80 -22.29 6.08
N LEU A 12 15.26 -21.10 5.68
CA LEU A 12 14.33 -20.02 5.32
C LEU A 12 13.77 -20.30 3.94
N ASN A 13 12.52 -19.87 3.70
CA ASN A 13 11.98 -19.92 2.35
C ASN A 13 12.40 -18.69 1.53
N PRO A 14 13.31 -18.82 0.54
CA PRO A 14 13.77 -17.72 -0.29
C PRO A 14 12.67 -17.14 -1.22
N ASP A 15 11.53 -17.82 -1.41
CA ASP A 15 10.40 -17.26 -2.15
C ASP A 15 9.52 -16.32 -1.31
N ILE A 16 9.66 -16.36 0.02
CA ILE A 16 8.97 -15.42 0.93
C ILE A 16 9.93 -14.37 1.46
N THR A 17 11.05 -14.82 2.02
CA THR A 17 12.03 -13.93 2.65
C THR A 17 13.22 -13.64 1.76
N GLY A 18 13.24 -14.05 0.51
CA GLY A 18 14.35 -13.75 -0.39
C GLY A 18 14.57 -12.25 -0.62
N ILE A 19 15.84 -11.87 -0.79
CA ILE A 19 16.23 -10.46 -1.00
C ILE A 19 15.46 -9.80 -2.15
N GLY A 20 15.21 -10.53 -3.25
CA GLY A 20 14.47 -10.01 -4.40
C GLY A 20 13.01 -9.65 -4.05
N VAL A 21 12.32 -10.49 -3.28
CA VAL A 21 10.93 -10.25 -2.84
C VAL A 21 10.89 -9.05 -1.89
N ARG A 22 11.80 -9.00 -0.90
CA ARG A 22 11.85 -7.89 0.08
C ARG A 22 12.11 -6.56 -0.61
N VAL A 23 13.16 -6.47 -1.44
CA VAL A 23 13.51 -5.26 -2.20
C VAL A 23 12.36 -4.84 -3.12
N ALA A 24 11.74 -5.79 -3.83
CA ALA A 24 10.59 -5.48 -4.68
C ALA A 24 9.46 -4.84 -3.88
N LEU A 25 9.08 -5.42 -2.75
CA LEU A 25 7.99 -4.90 -1.91
C LEU A 25 8.34 -3.56 -1.27
N TYR A 26 9.58 -3.34 -0.82
CA TYR A 26 10.02 -2.05 -0.30
C TYR A 26 9.91 -0.96 -1.36
N VAL A 27 10.39 -1.22 -2.57
CA VAL A 27 10.35 -0.26 -3.67
C VAL A 27 8.90 -0.02 -4.12
N GLN A 28 8.07 -1.07 -4.22
CA GLN A 28 6.65 -0.93 -4.56
C GLN A 28 5.90 -0.03 -3.57
N ILE A 29 6.07 -0.26 -2.27
CA ILE A 29 5.43 0.57 -1.23
C ILE A 29 5.93 2.02 -1.34
N LEU A 30 7.23 2.22 -1.55
CA LEU A 30 7.82 3.56 -1.66
C LEU A 30 7.36 4.30 -2.93
N ILE A 31 7.25 3.63 -4.07
CA ILE A 31 6.69 4.20 -5.31
C ILE A 31 5.22 4.56 -5.11
N GLY A 32 4.42 3.64 -4.57
CA GLY A 32 3.01 3.89 -4.27
C GLY A 32 2.83 5.11 -3.37
N TRP A 33 3.74 5.29 -2.41
CA TRP A 33 3.75 6.45 -1.55
C TRP A 33 4.15 7.74 -2.23
N PHE A 34 5.22 7.72 -3.01
CA PHE A 34 5.65 8.86 -3.79
C PHE A 34 4.53 9.34 -4.73
N MET A 35 3.85 8.41 -5.40
CA MET A 35 2.67 8.70 -6.21
C MET A 35 1.53 9.28 -5.36
N SER A 36 1.27 8.72 -4.17
CA SER A 36 0.27 9.28 -3.24
C SER A 36 0.55 10.74 -2.91
N LEU A 37 1.83 11.12 -2.79
CA LEU A 37 2.25 12.48 -2.47
C LEU A 37 2.10 13.45 -3.66
N ILE A 38 2.46 13.03 -4.87
CA ILE A 38 2.50 13.89 -6.06
C ILE A 38 1.19 13.86 -6.87
N TRP A 39 0.61 12.68 -7.07
CA TRP A 39 -0.58 12.44 -7.90
C TRP A 39 -1.65 11.70 -7.08
N PRO A 40 -2.37 12.42 -6.19
CA PRO A 40 -3.35 11.81 -5.30
C PRO A 40 -4.51 11.12 -6.04
N ASP A 41 -4.81 11.54 -7.27
CA ASP A 41 -5.90 10.94 -8.05
C ASP A 41 -5.50 9.56 -8.59
N THR A 42 -4.28 9.44 -9.12
CA THR A 42 -3.75 8.17 -9.65
C THR A 42 -3.36 7.19 -8.55
N PHE A 43 -3.17 7.67 -7.32
CA PHE A 43 -2.87 6.84 -6.15
C PHE A 43 -3.87 5.71 -5.96
N VAL A 44 -5.15 5.97 -6.21
CA VAL A 44 -6.23 4.98 -6.04
C VAL A 44 -5.97 3.73 -6.87
N GLU A 45 -5.53 3.89 -8.11
CA GLU A 45 -5.25 2.79 -9.03
C GLU A 45 -3.98 2.04 -8.66
N ASN A 46 -2.92 2.77 -8.29
CA ASN A 46 -1.61 2.19 -7.97
C ASN A 46 -1.63 1.44 -6.63
N SER A 47 -2.39 1.94 -5.65
CA SER A 47 -2.57 1.27 -4.35
C SER A 47 -3.19 -0.12 -4.49
N ARG A 48 -4.06 -0.32 -5.49
CA ARG A 48 -4.70 -1.62 -5.74
C ARG A 48 -3.66 -2.70 -6.01
N VAL A 49 -2.66 -2.42 -6.85
CA VAL A 49 -1.60 -3.39 -7.19
C VAL A 49 -0.80 -3.74 -5.93
N ALA A 50 -0.43 -2.73 -5.15
CA ALA A 50 0.28 -2.92 -3.89
C ALA A 50 -0.49 -3.81 -2.90
N TYR A 51 -1.80 -3.57 -2.71
CA TYR A 51 -2.65 -4.44 -1.89
C TYR A 51 -2.77 -5.85 -2.44
N MET A 52 -2.89 -6.02 -3.78
CA MET A 52 -2.95 -7.35 -4.38
C MET A 52 -1.68 -8.14 -4.08
N THR A 53 -0.51 -7.52 -4.25
CA THR A 53 0.78 -8.17 -3.99
C THR A 53 0.96 -8.51 -2.51
N ALA A 54 0.62 -7.59 -1.59
CA ALA A 54 0.72 -7.85 -0.16
C ALA A 54 -0.28 -8.92 0.31
N LEU A 55 -1.51 -8.94 -0.23
CA LEU A 55 -2.49 -9.98 0.03
C LEU A 55 -2.04 -11.33 -0.53
N ALA A 56 -1.47 -11.36 -1.73
CA ALA A 56 -0.91 -12.57 -2.31
C ALA A 56 0.22 -13.15 -1.46
N LEU A 57 1.11 -12.30 -0.92
CA LEU A 57 2.14 -12.71 0.02
C LEU A 57 1.54 -13.32 1.29
N LEU A 58 0.51 -12.70 1.88
CA LEU A 58 -0.17 -13.24 3.07
C LEU A 58 -0.82 -14.60 2.77
N ILE A 59 -1.52 -14.73 1.64
CA ILE A 59 -2.15 -15.98 1.23
C ILE A 59 -1.10 -17.07 1.02
N ALA A 60 -0.01 -16.76 0.30
CA ALA A 60 1.11 -17.68 0.10
C ALA A 60 1.70 -18.13 1.45
N SER A 61 1.90 -17.19 2.37
CA SER A 61 2.43 -17.48 3.72
C SER A 61 1.47 -18.38 4.52
N PHE A 62 0.15 -18.20 4.40
CA PHE A 62 -0.84 -19.10 5.01
C PHE A 62 -0.85 -20.50 4.37
N ILE A 63 -0.73 -20.57 3.04
CA ILE A 63 -0.64 -21.84 2.32
C ILE A 63 0.61 -22.59 2.77
N GLU A 64 1.77 -21.93 2.85
CA GLU A 64 3.00 -22.56 3.36
C GLU A 64 2.89 -22.96 4.82
N LEU A 65 2.25 -22.14 5.66
CA LEU A 65 2.00 -22.52 7.05
C LEU A 65 1.15 -23.81 7.16
N THR A 66 0.20 -24.02 6.26
CA THR A 66 -0.69 -25.20 6.28
C THR A 66 -0.10 -26.42 5.57
N THR A 67 0.67 -26.23 4.49
CA THR A 67 1.20 -27.31 3.66
C THR A 67 2.62 -27.74 4.03
N GLN A 68 3.44 -26.80 4.48
CA GLN A 68 4.86 -26.97 4.81
C GLN A 68 5.12 -26.51 6.26
N THR A 69 6.38 -26.50 6.68
CA THR A 69 6.83 -25.92 7.95
C THR A 69 7.33 -24.51 7.68
N LEU A 70 6.47 -23.50 7.86
CA LEU A 70 6.90 -22.11 7.74
C LEU A 70 7.59 -21.67 9.02
N ASN A 71 8.78 -21.11 8.88
CA ASN A 71 9.57 -20.67 10.01
C ASN A 71 8.98 -19.42 10.68
N LEU A 72 9.17 -19.28 11.99
CA LEU A 72 8.79 -18.06 12.73
C LEU A 72 9.53 -16.83 12.18
N LEU A 73 10.79 -16.96 11.75
CA LEU A 73 11.51 -15.83 11.15
C LEU A 73 10.85 -15.36 9.86
N ASP A 74 10.45 -16.28 8.98
CA ASP A 74 9.73 -15.95 7.75
C ASP A 74 8.43 -15.21 8.08
N ALA A 75 7.70 -15.68 9.09
CA ALA A 75 6.47 -15.03 9.51
C ALA A 75 6.67 -13.64 10.13
N ILE A 76 7.76 -13.41 10.87
CA ILE A 76 8.11 -12.09 11.40
C ILE A 76 8.41 -11.12 10.26
N VAL A 77 9.19 -11.57 9.26
CA VAL A 77 9.53 -10.74 8.09
C VAL A 77 8.27 -10.39 7.29
N VAL A 78 7.41 -11.38 7.01
CA VAL A 78 6.10 -11.14 6.37
C VAL A 78 5.27 -10.16 7.18
N SER A 79 5.26 -10.29 8.51
CA SER A 79 4.53 -9.38 9.39
C SER A 79 5.08 -7.95 9.30
N PHE A 80 6.40 -7.75 9.27
CA PHE A 80 6.98 -6.41 9.10
C PHE A 80 6.63 -5.80 7.74
N ILE A 81 6.79 -6.55 6.65
CA ILE A 81 6.50 -6.08 5.29
C ILE A 81 5.01 -5.72 5.15
N THR A 82 4.11 -6.57 5.64
CA THR A 82 2.67 -6.33 5.54
C THR A 82 2.21 -5.21 6.49
N THR A 83 2.89 -5.01 7.63
CA THR A 83 2.66 -3.86 8.52
C THR A 83 3.09 -2.55 7.88
N MET A 84 4.14 -2.53 7.05
CA MET A 84 4.49 -1.35 6.23
C MET A 84 3.32 -0.96 5.31
N MET A 85 2.70 -1.95 4.66
CA MET A 85 1.54 -1.73 3.79
C MET A 85 0.32 -1.21 4.57
N ILE A 86 0.06 -1.71 5.78
CA ILE A 86 -0.99 -1.17 6.65
C ILE A 86 -0.71 0.26 7.07
N THR A 87 0.53 0.56 7.42
CA THR A 87 0.94 1.92 7.81
C THR A 87 0.72 2.88 6.63
N PHE A 88 1.09 2.44 5.42
CA PHE A 88 0.87 3.17 4.20
C PHE A 88 -0.62 3.39 3.89
N ALA A 89 -1.44 2.35 4.07
CA ALA A 89 -2.89 2.42 3.92
C ALA A 89 -3.47 3.52 4.81
N ILE A 90 -3.21 3.43 6.11
CA ILE A 90 -3.75 4.37 7.12
C ILE A 90 -3.31 5.81 6.81
N ALA A 91 -2.03 6.02 6.47
CA ALA A 91 -1.51 7.35 6.16
C ALA A 91 -2.14 7.94 4.88
N SER A 92 -2.37 7.10 3.86
CA SER A 92 -2.89 7.55 2.57
C SER A 92 -4.38 7.84 2.58
N TYR A 93 -5.15 7.14 3.43
CA TYR A 93 -6.58 7.39 3.62
C TYR A 93 -6.91 8.76 4.23
N ALA A 94 -5.92 9.43 4.81
CA ALA A 94 -6.08 10.79 5.29
C ALA A 94 -6.16 11.83 4.15
N ARG A 95 -5.84 11.47 2.89
CA ARG A 95 -6.09 12.35 1.73
C ARG A 95 -7.49 12.16 1.17
N LEU A 96 -8.26 13.24 1.22
CA LEU A 96 -9.56 13.34 0.58
C LEU A 96 -9.37 13.31 -0.95
N PRO A 97 -10.13 12.51 -1.72
CA PRO A 97 -10.17 12.68 -3.17
C PRO A 97 -10.60 14.12 -3.47
N ALA A 98 -9.88 14.82 -4.34
CA ALA A 98 -10.26 16.16 -4.76
C ALA A 98 -11.73 16.13 -5.20
N PRO A 99 -12.56 17.13 -4.84
CA PRO A 99 -13.88 17.22 -5.42
C PRO A 99 -13.68 17.28 -6.93
N GLY A 100 -14.14 16.24 -7.63
CA GLY A 100 -14.32 16.33 -9.08
C GLY A 100 -15.04 17.63 -9.32
N GLY A 101 -14.40 18.54 -10.05
CA GLY A 101 -15.04 19.78 -10.44
C GLY A 101 -16.35 19.37 -11.09
N GLU A 102 -17.48 19.80 -10.52
CA GLU A 102 -18.65 20.00 -11.35
C GLU A 102 -18.22 21.09 -12.32
N ASP A 103 -17.58 20.70 -13.41
CA ASP A 103 -17.62 21.48 -14.63
C ASP A 103 -19.12 21.69 -14.86
N GLN A 104 -19.57 22.92 -14.67
CA GLN A 104 -20.96 23.29 -14.96
C GLN A 104 -21.29 23.10 -16.45
N ASP A 105 -20.27 22.84 -17.27
CA ASP A 105 -20.35 22.46 -18.68
C ASP A 105 -20.25 20.95 -18.94
N ALA A 106 -20.05 20.11 -17.91
CA ALA A 106 -20.04 18.66 -18.06
C ALA A 106 -21.44 18.21 -18.51
N LYS A 107 -21.52 17.74 -19.75
CA LYS A 107 -22.77 17.34 -20.38
C LYS A 107 -23.49 16.32 -19.48
N PRO A 108 -24.78 16.52 -19.18
CA PRO A 108 -25.55 15.56 -18.40
C PRO A 108 -25.50 14.20 -19.11
N GLY A 109 -24.74 13.25 -18.54
CA GLY A 109 -24.53 11.92 -19.08
C GLY A 109 -23.08 11.42 -19.04
N GLU A 110 -22.09 12.31 -18.92
CA GLU A 110 -20.69 11.93 -18.80
C GLU A 110 -20.35 11.64 -17.34
N GLN A 111 -20.74 10.44 -16.87
CA GLN A 111 -20.33 9.94 -15.57
C GLN A 111 -18.81 9.85 -15.54
N SER A 112 -18.15 10.75 -14.81
CA SER A 112 -16.70 10.66 -14.62
C SER A 112 -16.37 9.28 -14.07
N ALA A 113 -15.36 8.64 -14.65
CA ALA A 113 -14.93 7.30 -14.28
C ALA A 113 -14.52 7.20 -12.79
N ASP A 114 -14.35 8.33 -12.11
CA ASP A 114 -13.95 8.46 -10.70
C ASP A 114 -15.11 8.32 -9.69
N GLU A 115 -16.38 8.44 -10.08
CA GLU A 115 -17.48 8.46 -9.10
C GLU A 115 -17.91 7.06 -8.63
N LYS A 116 -17.56 6.01 -9.37
CA LYS A 116 -17.69 4.64 -8.85
C LYS A 116 -16.52 4.36 -7.93
N SER A 117 -16.69 4.72 -6.65
CA SER A 117 -15.97 4.12 -5.53
C SER A 117 -15.75 2.65 -5.85
N SER A 118 -14.51 2.29 -6.18
CA SER A 118 -14.18 0.96 -6.67
C SER A 118 -14.48 -0.03 -5.55
N LEU A 119 -15.65 -0.67 -5.61
CA LEU A 119 -16.06 -1.75 -4.70
C LEU A 119 -14.94 -2.79 -4.58
N THR A 120 -14.24 -3.03 -5.69
CA THR A 120 -13.05 -3.88 -5.76
C THR A 120 -11.92 -3.38 -4.86
N ARG A 121 -11.61 -2.08 -4.84
CA ARG A 121 -10.56 -1.53 -3.94
C ARG A 121 -10.93 -1.74 -2.48
N TRP A 122 -12.16 -1.36 -2.10
CA TRP A 122 -12.64 -1.52 -0.74
C TRP A 122 -12.60 -3.00 -0.32
N PHE A 123 -13.06 -3.89 -1.19
CA PHE A 123 -13.02 -5.33 -0.97
C PHE A 123 -11.59 -5.86 -0.80
N MET A 124 -10.66 -5.48 -1.68
CA MET A 124 -9.25 -5.91 -1.58
C MET A 124 -8.60 -5.43 -0.29
N GLN A 125 -8.87 -4.20 0.12
CA GLN A 125 -8.36 -3.68 1.38
C GLN A 125 -9.00 -4.39 2.58
N PHE A 126 -10.31 -4.63 2.55
CA PHE A 126 -11.00 -5.42 3.58
C PHE A 126 -10.35 -6.80 3.72
N CYS A 127 -10.17 -7.53 2.62
CA CYS A 127 -9.47 -8.81 2.62
C CYS A 127 -8.07 -8.66 3.20
N PHE A 128 -7.28 -7.70 2.73
CA PHE A 128 -5.93 -7.47 3.23
C PHE A 128 -5.88 -7.23 4.74
N VAL A 129 -6.73 -6.36 5.29
CA VAL A 129 -6.79 -6.06 6.72
C VAL A 129 -7.15 -7.31 7.53
N ILE A 130 -8.15 -8.08 7.09
CA ILE A 130 -8.57 -9.31 7.77
C ILE A 130 -7.46 -10.36 7.76
N PHE A 131 -6.85 -10.62 6.60
CA PHE A 131 -5.76 -11.58 6.49
C PHE A 131 -4.51 -11.14 7.26
N TRP A 132 -4.18 -9.84 7.26
CA TRP A 132 -3.07 -9.29 8.04
C TRP A 132 -3.29 -9.45 9.54
N GLY A 133 -4.48 -9.13 10.03
CA GLY A 133 -4.85 -9.32 11.43
C GLY A 133 -4.78 -10.79 11.83
N ALA A 134 -5.41 -11.67 11.05
CA ALA A 134 -5.38 -13.10 11.27
C ALA A 134 -3.94 -13.65 11.31
N TRP A 135 -3.08 -13.20 10.39
CA TRP A 135 -1.68 -13.58 10.32
C TRP A 135 -0.93 -13.20 11.59
N CYS A 136 -0.97 -11.92 11.96
CA CYS A 136 -0.26 -11.39 13.11
C CYS A 136 -0.75 -12.02 14.42
N PHE A 137 -2.07 -12.17 14.60
CA PHE A 137 -2.62 -12.82 15.78
C PHE A 137 -2.23 -14.29 15.88
N ASN A 138 -2.26 -15.02 14.75
CA ASN A 138 -1.87 -16.43 14.73
C ASN A 138 -0.38 -16.59 15.08
N MET A 139 0.49 -15.76 14.51
CA MET A 139 1.92 -15.77 14.79
C MET A 139 2.24 -15.47 16.26
N TRP A 140 1.68 -14.39 16.80
CA TRP A 140 1.96 -13.97 18.17
C TRP A 140 1.17 -14.73 19.23
N ARG A 141 0.17 -15.54 18.85
CA ARG A 141 -0.55 -16.40 19.79
C ARG A 141 0.36 -17.48 20.35
N ASP A 142 1.24 -18.07 19.57
CA ASP A 142 2.17 -19.08 20.07
C ASP A 142 3.47 -19.09 19.24
N PRO A 143 4.34 -18.08 19.42
CA PRO A 143 5.57 -17.97 18.63
C PRO A 143 6.51 -19.16 18.87
N ALA A 144 6.46 -19.80 20.05
CA ALA A 144 7.31 -20.94 20.36
C ALA A 144 7.04 -22.14 19.44
N HIS A 145 5.76 -22.44 19.16
CA HIS A 145 5.38 -23.58 18.32
C HIS A 145 4.93 -23.16 16.92
N PHE A 146 5.14 -21.90 16.54
CA PHE A 146 4.67 -21.40 15.25
C PHE A 146 5.30 -22.16 14.08
N GLY A 147 4.45 -22.72 13.23
CA GLY A 147 4.83 -23.42 12.00
C GLY A 147 5.61 -24.73 12.18
N LEU A 148 5.86 -25.16 13.41
CA LEU A 148 6.45 -26.46 13.72
C LEU A 148 5.37 -27.55 13.65
N LYS A 149 5.64 -28.63 12.92
CA LYS A 149 4.76 -29.80 12.80
C LYS A 149 5.50 -31.07 13.23
N ASP A 150 4.74 -32.05 13.70
CA ASP A 150 5.21 -33.40 14.03
C ASP A 150 6.44 -33.40 14.96
N THR A 151 7.51 -34.12 14.59
CA THR A 151 8.74 -34.25 15.37
C THR A 151 9.50 -32.94 15.50
N ALA A 152 9.29 -31.97 14.61
CA ALA A 152 9.90 -30.64 14.72
C ALA A 152 9.28 -29.79 15.84
N ALA A 153 8.09 -30.14 16.34
CA ALA A 153 7.48 -29.45 17.48
C ALA A 153 8.25 -29.64 18.80
N ALA A 154 9.13 -30.65 18.88
CA ALA A 154 10.02 -30.86 20.01
C ALA A 154 11.33 -30.06 19.93
N CYS A 155 11.58 -29.33 18.83
CA CYS A 155 12.77 -28.52 18.65
C CYS A 155 12.62 -27.15 19.33
N ASP A 156 13.68 -26.68 20.01
CA ASP A 156 13.74 -25.34 20.59
C ASP A 156 14.17 -24.24 19.57
N THR A 157 13.97 -24.49 18.26
CA THR A 157 14.48 -23.61 17.19
C THR A 157 13.93 -22.18 17.31
N ASN A 158 12.63 -22.04 17.54
CA ASN A 158 11.97 -20.75 17.64
C ASN A 158 12.43 -19.91 18.85
N TYR A 159 12.91 -20.55 19.94
CA TYR A 159 13.41 -19.82 21.12
C TYR A 159 14.71 -19.08 20.84
N ASN A 160 15.49 -19.53 19.85
CA ASN A 160 16.75 -18.90 19.50
C ASN A 160 16.58 -17.70 18.56
N ILE A 161 15.38 -17.47 18.04
CA ILE A 161 15.12 -16.37 17.11
C ILE A 161 15.13 -15.03 17.85
N LYS A 162 16.08 -14.17 17.47
CA LYS A 162 16.25 -12.83 18.03
C LYS A 162 15.67 -11.78 17.09
N ILE A 163 14.79 -10.93 17.61
CA ILE A 163 14.23 -9.80 16.87
C ILE A 163 15.05 -8.56 17.21
N GLN A 164 15.49 -7.84 16.18
CA GLN A 164 16.08 -6.53 16.35
C GLN A 164 14.99 -5.46 16.26
N LEU A 165 14.54 -4.97 17.41
CA LEU A 165 13.78 -3.72 17.51
C LEU A 165 14.77 -2.60 17.88
N PHE A 166 14.57 -1.92 19.00
CA PHE A 166 15.58 -1.02 19.59
C PHE A 166 16.68 -1.79 20.35
N THR A 167 16.31 -2.93 20.91
CA THR A 167 17.20 -3.88 21.58
C THR A 167 16.98 -5.26 20.97
N GLN A 168 17.97 -6.13 21.12
CA GLN A 168 17.81 -7.55 20.78
C GLN A 168 16.92 -8.19 21.83
N VAL A 169 15.84 -8.83 21.39
CA VAL A 169 14.89 -9.54 22.25
C VAL A 169 14.54 -10.88 21.63
N HIS A 170 14.16 -11.87 22.44
CA HIS A 170 13.73 -13.15 21.90
C HIS A 170 12.27 -13.05 21.46
N ALA A 171 11.94 -13.61 20.30
CA ALA A 171 10.57 -13.60 19.77
C ALA A 171 9.57 -14.31 20.72
N THR A 172 10.06 -15.28 21.48
CA THR A 172 9.29 -16.09 22.42
C THR A 172 9.16 -15.47 23.81
N ASP A 173 9.82 -14.34 24.09
CA ASP A 173 9.73 -13.66 25.38
C ASP A 173 8.28 -13.26 25.68
N PRO A 174 7.71 -13.63 26.85
CA PRO A 174 6.31 -13.34 27.17
C PRO A 174 5.96 -11.85 27.10
N ASN A 175 6.89 -10.98 27.52
CA ASN A 175 6.70 -9.53 27.49
C ASN A 175 6.65 -9.00 26.05
N VAL A 176 7.53 -9.49 25.17
CA VAL A 176 7.56 -9.13 23.75
C VAL A 176 6.26 -9.57 23.09
N ARG A 177 5.83 -10.81 23.37
CA ARG A 177 4.56 -11.36 22.87
C ARG A 177 3.36 -10.52 23.27
N ILE A 178 3.23 -10.15 24.56
CA ILE A 178 2.12 -9.31 25.05
C ILE A 178 2.15 -7.94 24.37
N ALA A 179 3.34 -7.32 24.28
CA ALA A 179 3.50 -6.03 23.61
C ALA A 179 3.11 -6.12 22.13
N ALA A 180 3.57 -7.14 21.42
CA ALA A 180 3.27 -7.35 20.01
C ALA A 180 1.78 -7.61 19.77
N LEU A 181 1.13 -8.46 20.58
CA LEU A 181 -0.32 -8.69 20.49
C LEU A 181 -1.11 -7.41 20.75
N THR A 182 -0.68 -6.59 21.71
CA THR A 182 -1.32 -5.30 22.01
C THR A 182 -1.19 -4.34 20.83
N LEU A 183 0.01 -4.21 20.26
CA LEU A 183 0.26 -3.38 19.08
C LEU A 183 -0.54 -3.84 17.86
N VAL A 184 -0.56 -5.15 17.61
CA VAL A 184 -1.35 -5.76 16.52
C VAL A 184 -2.84 -5.51 16.73
N ALA A 185 -3.35 -5.65 17.96
CA ALA A 185 -4.76 -5.40 18.25
C ALA A 185 -5.15 -3.93 18.03
N ILE A 186 -4.33 -2.99 18.47
CA ILE A 186 -4.53 -1.55 18.23
C ILE A 186 -4.49 -1.27 16.73
N GLY A 187 -3.45 -1.74 16.03
CA GLY A 187 -3.30 -1.56 14.59
C GLY A 187 -4.47 -2.15 13.80
N PHE A 188 -4.93 -3.35 14.17
CA PHE A 188 -6.08 -4.01 13.57
C PHE A 188 -7.38 -3.25 13.79
N ALA A 189 -7.61 -2.77 15.02
CA ALA A 189 -8.78 -1.95 15.31
C ALA A 189 -8.79 -0.65 14.47
N ILE A 190 -7.65 0.05 14.38
CA ILE A 190 -7.52 1.25 13.54
C ILE A 190 -7.75 0.91 12.07
N ALA A 191 -7.15 -0.17 11.57
CA ALA A 191 -7.28 -0.59 10.17
C ALA A 191 -8.74 -0.97 9.84
N VAL A 192 -9.43 -1.70 10.71
CA VAL A 192 -10.86 -2.04 10.53
C VAL A 192 -11.72 -0.78 10.57
N LEU A 193 -11.48 0.13 11.53
CA LEU A 193 -12.20 1.41 11.58
C LEU A 193 -12.01 2.22 10.29
N SER A 194 -10.80 2.21 9.70
CA SER A 194 -10.52 2.91 8.44
C SER A 194 -11.28 2.36 7.23
N LEU A 195 -11.81 1.13 7.30
CA LEU A 195 -12.65 0.55 6.24
C LEU A 195 -14.07 1.09 6.24
N PHE A 196 -14.58 1.51 7.40
CA PHE A 196 -15.96 1.96 7.58
C PHE A 196 -16.07 3.46 7.75
N VAL A 197 -15.05 4.09 8.33
CA VAL A 197 -15.06 5.49 8.74
C VAL A 197 -13.96 6.21 8.00
N THR A 198 -14.33 7.19 7.16
CA THR A 198 -13.34 8.11 6.61
C THR A 198 -12.83 9.02 7.73
N LEU A 199 -11.58 9.47 7.65
CA LEU A 199 -11.01 10.39 8.63
C LEU A 199 -11.92 11.61 8.87
N GLU A 200 -12.61 12.07 7.82
CA GLU A 200 -13.60 13.15 7.88
C GLU A 200 -14.76 12.83 8.82
N GLN A 201 -15.37 11.64 8.69
CA GLN A 201 -16.46 11.19 9.58
C GLN A 201 -16.01 11.09 11.05
N PHE A 202 -14.75 10.71 11.29
CA PHE A 202 -14.20 10.67 12.63
C PHE A 202 -13.93 12.06 13.22
N LEU A 203 -13.50 13.00 12.38
CA LEU A 203 -13.20 14.36 12.80
C LEU A 203 -14.45 15.23 12.96
N LEU A 204 -15.55 14.95 12.25
CA LEU A 204 -16.80 15.70 12.34
C LEU A 204 -17.32 15.85 13.79
N PRO A 205 -17.41 14.79 14.63
CA PRO A 205 -17.77 14.92 16.04
C PRO A 205 -16.83 15.82 16.84
N ILE A 206 -15.53 15.75 16.57
CA ILE A 206 -14.51 16.57 17.26
C ILE A 206 -14.69 18.06 16.91
N PHE A 207 -14.97 18.36 15.63
CA PHE A 207 -15.24 19.73 15.19
C PHE A 207 -16.59 20.25 15.67
N TRP A 208 -17.59 19.38 15.75
CA TRP A 208 -18.87 19.69 16.38
C TRP A 208 -18.68 20.04 17.86
N LEU A 209 -17.85 19.29 18.58
CA LEU A 209 -17.51 19.53 19.98
C LEU A 209 -16.73 20.85 20.17
N MET A 210 -15.95 21.26 19.17
CA MET A 210 -15.26 22.56 19.14
C MET A 210 -16.17 23.76 18.78
N GLY A 211 -17.48 23.56 18.62
CA GLY A 211 -18.45 24.66 18.49
C GLY A 211 -18.45 25.35 17.13
N ARG A 212 -18.00 24.69 16.06
CA ARG A 212 -18.15 25.21 14.68
C ARG A 212 -19.54 24.88 14.11
N ASP A 213 -20.09 25.84 13.36
CA ASP A 213 -21.47 25.90 12.84
C ASP A 213 -22.04 24.57 12.33
N LYS A 214 -23.32 24.33 12.66
CA LYS A 214 -24.08 23.11 12.33
C LYS A 214 -24.66 23.08 10.90
N ASP A 215 -24.68 24.21 10.20
CA ASP A 215 -25.45 24.37 8.95
C ASP A 215 -24.59 24.30 7.67
N SER A 216 -23.28 24.13 7.80
CA SER A 216 -22.43 24.01 6.61
C SER A 216 -22.65 22.67 5.91
N THR A 217 -22.98 22.73 4.62
CA THR A 217 -23.13 21.55 3.76
C THR A 217 -21.81 20.78 3.72
N ALA A 218 -21.81 19.44 3.65
CA ALA A 218 -20.59 18.62 3.62
C ALA A 218 -19.54 19.12 2.61
N ARG A 219 -19.98 19.66 1.48
CA ARG A 219 -19.13 20.28 0.45
C ARG A 219 -18.39 21.53 0.94
N GLU A 220 -19.07 22.41 1.67
CA GLU A 220 -18.45 23.62 2.24
C GLU A 220 -17.47 23.29 3.36
N ILE A 221 -17.83 22.31 4.19
CA ILE A 221 -16.95 21.76 5.22
C ILE A 221 -15.64 21.26 4.59
N ARG A 222 -15.72 20.55 3.46
CA ARG A 222 -14.57 20.02 2.72
C ARG A 222 -13.66 21.11 2.13
N LYS A 223 -14.25 22.11 1.47
CA LYS A 223 -13.49 23.26 0.93
C LYS A 223 -12.82 24.07 2.05
N LYS A 224 -13.46 24.14 3.22
CA LYS A 224 -12.90 24.74 4.43
C LYS A 224 -11.78 23.88 5.02
N TYR A 225 -11.83 22.55 4.86
CA TYR A 225 -10.79 21.62 5.29
C TYR A 225 -9.54 21.66 4.42
N GLU A 226 -9.68 21.69 3.10
CA GLU A 226 -8.53 21.80 2.19
C GLU A 226 -7.70 23.04 2.49
N ASN A 227 -8.36 24.13 2.87
CA ASN A 227 -7.72 25.39 3.23
C ASN A 227 -7.38 25.52 4.73
N ASN A 228 -7.63 24.48 5.55
CA ASN A 228 -7.34 24.55 6.98
C ASN A 228 -5.89 24.12 7.26
N PRO A 229 -5.00 25.06 7.65
CA PRO A 229 -3.59 24.74 7.88
C PRO A 229 -3.39 23.72 9.01
N VAL A 230 -4.33 23.63 9.96
CA VAL A 230 -4.25 22.66 11.07
C VAL A 230 -4.44 21.24 10.56
N LEU A 231 -5.42 21.00 9.68
CA LEU A 231 -5.67 19.66 9.17
C LEU A 231 -4.54 19.22 8.23
N GLN A 232 -4.03 20.12 7.39
CA GLN A 232 -2.84 19.86 6.59
C GLN A 232 -1.62 19.51 7.46
N SER A 233 -1.44 20.22 8.58
CA SER A 233 -0.37 19.93 9.55
C SER A 233 -0.53 18.54 10.18
N VAL A 234 -1.75 18.18 10.59
CA VAL A 234 -2.05 16.85 11.13
C VAL A 234 -1.77 15.76 10.09
N HIS A 235 -2.18 15.97 8.83
CA HIS A 235 -1.88 15.05 7.73
C HIS A 235 -0.37 14.88 7.53
N LEU A 236 0.39 15.98 7.52
CA LEU A 236 1.84 15.96 7.39
C LEU A 236 2.51 15.18 8.54
N VAL A 237 2.02 15.34 9.76
CA VAL A 237 2.52 14.59 10.93
C VAL A 237 2.29 13.09 10.75
N PHE A 238 1.08 12.67 10.35
CA PHE A 238 0.80 11.25 10.10
C PHE A 238 1.66 10.67 8.99
N GLN A 239 1.85 11.43 7.91
CA GLN A 239 2.72 11.04 6.80
C GLN A 239 4.18 10.89 7.25
N THR A 240 4.67 11.82 8.07
CA THR A 240 6.04 11.78 8.62
C THR A 240 6.23 10.60 9.57
N MET A 241 5.26 10.36 10.47
CA MET A 241 5.26 9.20 11.37
C MET A 241 5.24 7.89 10.61
N ALA A 242 4.45 7.83 9.54
CA ALA A 242 4.39 6.67 8.68
C ALA A 242 5.76 6.44 8.00
N VAL A 243 6.40 7.47 7.43
CA VAL A 243 7.73 7.31 6.79
C VAL A 243 8.77 6.84 7.80
N GLY A 244 8.76 7.40 9.01
CA GLY A 244 9.62 6.94 10.11
C GLY A 244 9.39 5.47 10.46
N THR A 245 8.12 5.07 10.58
CA THR A 245 7.73 3.67 10.82
C THR A 245 8.20 2.75 9.70
N PHE A 246 8.07 3.17 8.44
CA PHE A 246 8.50 2.40 7.28
C PHE A 246 10.02 2.14 7.30
N ILE A 247 10.83 3.19 7.49
CA ILE A 247 12.28 3.08 7.60
C ILE A 247 12.67 2.18 8.77
N PHE A 248 12.01 2.35 9.92
CA PHE A 248 12.23 1.52 11.10
C PHE A 248 11.92 0.04 10.82
N LEU A 249 10.81 -0.27 10.15
CA LEU A 249 10.42 -1.64 9.83
C LEU A 249 11.38 -2.28 8.82
N ILE A 250 11.93 -1.53 7.86
CA ILE A 250 12.96 -2.04 6.94
C ILE A 250 14.21 -2.40 7.74
N TYR A 251 14.67 -1.47 8.58
CA TYR A 251 15.81 -1.71 9.46
C TYR A 251 15.60 -2.94 10.35
N ALA A 252 14.43 -3.03 11.00
CA ALA A 252 14.09 -4.13 11.89
C ALA A 252 14.04 -5.47 11.15
N ALA A 253 13.45 -5.51 9.95
CA ALA A 253 13.40 -6.71 9.11
C ALA A 253 14.81 -7.15 8.70
N GLU A 254 15.60 -6.27 8.09
CA GLU A 254 16.93 -6.62 7.58
C GLU A 254 17.90 -6.99 8.71
N LYS A 255 17.83 -6.31 9.87
CA LYS A 255 18.65 -6.69 11.02
C LYS A 255 18.20 -7.98 11.68
N THR A 256 16.89 -8.23 11.76
CA THR A 256 16.38 -9.51 12.28
C THR A 256 16.82 -10.65 11.38
N ILE A 257 16.77 -10.50 10.05
CA ILE A 257 17.29 -11.52 9.12
C ILE A 257 18.79 -11.72 9.31
N ALA A 258 19.58 -10.63 9.32
CA ALA A 258 21.04 -10.73 9.48
C ALA A 258 21.50 -11.36 10.80
N LEU A 259 20.67 -11.34 11.86
CA LEU A 259 20.98 -11.98 13.14
C LEU A 259 20.67 -13.48 13.17
N ASN A 260 19.79 -13.96 12.29
CA ASN A 260 19.28 -15.34 12.34
C ASN A 260 19.56 -16.15 11.06
N ASP A 261 19.93 -15.51 9.94
CA ASP A 261 20.30 -16.17 8.68
C ASP A 261 21.77 -16.64 8.75
N VAL A 262 21.97 -17.80 9.37
CA VAL A 262 23.30 -18.39 9.58
C VAL A 262 23.92 -18.89 8.27
N ASP A 263 23.09 -19.41 7.37
CA ASP A 263 23.54 -20.11 6.16
C ASP A 263 23.53 -19.22 4.90
N GLY A 264 22.98 -18.01 5.00
CA GLY A 264 22.95 -17.05 3.89
C GLY A 264 22.00 -17.45 2.76
N THR A 265 21.06 -18.36 3.03
CA THR A 265 20.10 -18.90 2.05
C THR A 265 19.18 -17.82 1.48
N THR A 266 19.00 -16.70 2.20
CA THR A 266 18.19 -15.57 1.73
C THR A 266 18.78 -14.80 0.55
N ARG A 267 20.03 -15.09 0.19
CA ARG A 267 20.75 -14.46 -0.94
C ARG A 267 20.53 -15.19 -2.26
N ASP A 268 20.06 -16.42 -2.22
CA ASP A 268 19.89 -17.21 -3.44
C ASP A 268 18.69 -16.69 -4.24
N TRP A 269 18.88 -16.60 -5.55
CA TRP A 269 17.88 -16.08 -6.46
C TRP A 269 16.88 -17.17 -6.84
N THR A 270 15.59 -16.89 -6.67
CA THR A 270 14.53 -17.86 -6.96
C THR A 270 13.55 -17.38 -8.02
N TYR A 271 12.70 -18.31 -8.47
CA TYR A 271 11.63 -18.00 -9.40
C TYR A 271 10.61 -17.02 -8.80
N GLY A 272 10.24 -17.19 -7.51
CA GLY A 272 9.32 -16.28 -6.81
C GLY A 272 9.85 -14.84 -6.75
N GLN A 273 11.15 -14.66 -6.51
CA GLN A 273 11.81 -13.35 -6.55
C GLN A 273 11.73 -12.68 -7.92
N THR A 274 11.83 -13.46 -9.00
CA THR A 274 11.71 -12.96 -10.37
C THR A 274 10.29 -12.45 -10.63
N ILE A 275 9.27 -13.18 -10.19
CA ILE A 275 7.86 -12.74 -10.30
C ILE A 275 7.64 -11.43 -9.52
N ALA A 276 8.19 -11.31 -8.31
CA ALA A 276 8.07 -10.09 -7.52
C ALA A 276 8.65 -8.86 -8.24
N LEU A 277 9.80 -9.02 -8.90
CA LEU A 277 10.37 -7.96 -9.74
C LEU A 277 9.51 -7.63 -10.97
N ILE A 278 8.90 -8.61 -11.61
CA ILE A 278 7.99 -8.38 -12.74
C ILE A 278 6.77 -7.55 -12.28
N LEU A 279 6.22 -7.85 -11.10
CA LEU A 279 5.14 -7.06 -10.52
C LEU A 279 5.58 -5.63 -10.16
N LEU A 280 6.83 -5.46 -9.72
CA LEU A 280 7.41 -4.12 -9.51
C LEU A 280 7.52 -3.35 -10.84
N LEU A 281 7.94 -4.02 -11.91
CA LEU A 281 8.05 -3.40 -13.23
C LEU A 281 6.70 -2.84 -13.70
N GLN A 282 5.60 -3.54 -13.42
CA GLN A 282 4.26 -3.04 -13.74
C GLN A 282 3.95 -1.70 -13.03
N GLN A 283 4.29 -1.56 -11.74
CA GLN A 283 4.09 -0.30 -11.01
C GLN A 283 4.99 0.82 -11.53
N ILE A 284 6.23 0.49 -11.93
CA ILE A 284 7.15 1.45 -12.56
C ILE A 284 6.58 1.94 -13.90
N MET A 285 6.04 1.03 -14.72
CA MET A 285 5.41 1.40 -15.99
C MET A 285 4.19 2.31 -15.77
N GLN A 286 3.38 2.04 -14.74
CA GLN A 286 2.28 2.91 -14.35
C GLN A 286 2.78 4.30 -13.92
N LEU A 287 3.87 4.37 -13.14
CA LEU A 287 4.51 5.64 -12.77
C LEU A 287 4.85 6.50 -13.98
N PHE A 288 5.51 5.91 -14.98
CA PHE A 288 5.90 6.63 -16.18
C PHE A 288 4.69 7.04 -17.02
N SER A 289 3.70 6.16 -17.16
CA SER A 289 2.47 6.47 -17.89
C SER A 289 1.73 7.65 -17.25
N THR A 290 1.56 7.64 -15.92
CA THR A 290 0.94 8.74 -15.19
C THR A 290 1.74 10.02 -15.32
N HIS A 291 3.07 9.95 -15.22
CA HIS A 291 3.92 11.13 -15.36
C HIS A 291 3.77 11.79 -16.75
N ILE A 292 3.73 10.98 -17.81
CA ILE A 292 3.53 11.46 -19.19
C ILE A 292 2.13 12.08 -19.34
N GLU A 293 1.09 11.39 -18.90
CA GLU A 293 -0.30 11.88 -19.00
C GLU A 293 -0.49 13.22 -18.25
N GLN A 294 0.09 13.35 -17.06
CA GLN A 294 0.03 14.57 -16.26
C GLN A 294 0.77 15.72 -16.94
N ARG A 295 1.90 15.43 -17.59
CA ARG A 295 2.63 16.42 -18.38
C ARG A 295 1.82 16.87 -19.60
N GLU A 296 1.22 15.94 -20.33
CA GLU A 296 0.36 16.26 -21.49
C GLU A 296 -0.85 17.11 -21.08
N LYS A 297 -1.50 16.79 -19.94
CA LYS A 297 -2.59 17.61 -19.39
C LYS A 297 -2.15 19.03 -19.04
N ALA A 298 -1.00 19.18 -18.41
CA ALA A 298 -0.46 20.50 -18.06
C ALA A 298 -0.12 21.33 -19.31
N GLU A 299 0.44 20.71 -20.36
CA GLU A 299 0.70 21.37 -21.65
C GLU A 299 -0.62 21.83 -22.31
N LEU A 300 -1.65 20.98 -22.32
CA LEU A 300 -2.98 21.34 -22.86
C LEU A 300 -3.68 22.45 -22.08
N GLU A 301 -3.55 22.49 -20.76
CA GLU A 301 -4.11 23.56 -19.94
C GLU A 301 -3.43 24.90 -20.22
N GLN A 302 -2.09 24.91 -20.37
CA GLN A 302 -1.34 26.09 -20.77
C GLN A 302 -1.77 26.60 -22.15
N GLU A 303 -2.00 25.70 -23.13
CA GLU A 303 -2.51 26.07 -24.44
C GLU A 303 -3.93 26.67 -24.38
N LYS A 304 -4.80 26.11 -23.55
CA LYS A 304 -6.16 26.65 -23.33
C LYS A 304 -6.11 28.04 -22.69
N GLU A 305 -5.22 28.26 -21.73
CA GLU A 305 -5.03 29.57 -21.09
C GLU A 305 -4.44 30.60 -22.06
N ALA A 306 -3.43 30.25 -22.85
CA ALA A 306 -2.88 31.10 -23.89
C ALA A 306 -3.95 31.52 -24.92
N THR A 307 -4.78 30.56 -25.35
CA THR A 307 -5.89 30.82 -26.27
C THR A 307 -6.93 31.78 -25.66
N LYS A 308 -7.25 31.63 -24.37
CA LYS A 308 -8.17 32.54 -23.65
C LYS A 308 -7.61 33.96 -23.54
N ASN A 309 -6.29 34.11 -23.43
CA ASN A 309 -5.62 35.40 -23.35
C ASN A 309 -5.44 36.09 -24.72
N GLY A 310 -5.80 35.43 -25.81
CA GLY A 310 -5.61 35.94 -27.18
C GLY A 310 -4.17 35.86 -27.67
N ASP A 311 -3.32 35.09 -26.99
CA ASP A 311 -1.97 34.80 -27.46
C ASP A 311 -2.08 33.87 -28.68
N VAL A 312 -1.54 34.32 -29.81
CA VAL A 312 -1.58 33.56 -31.07
C VAL A 312 -0.81 32.24 -30.86
N PRO A 313 -1.37 31.08 -31.24
CA PRO A 313 -0.72 29.80 -31.00
C PRO A 313 0.71 29.79 -31.54
N TYR A 314 1.67 29.30 -30.75
CA TYR A 314 3.02 29.04 -31.24
C TYR A 314 2.92 28.10 -32.46
N PRO A 315 3.40 28.49 -33.65
CA PRO A 315 3.21 27.71 -34.89
C PRO A 315 4.15 26.49 -34.99
N GLY A 316 4.47 25.83 -33.87
CA GLY A 316 5.55 24.83 -33.79
C GLY A 316 5.14 23.41 -33.43
N ILE A 317 3.89 23.15 -33.02
CA ILE A 317 3.43 21.80 -32.67
C ILE A 317 2.28 21.44 -33.62
N GLU A 318 2.59 20.73 -34.70
CA GLU A 318 1.57 19.98 -35.43
C GLU A 318 0.91 19.02 -34.43
N LEU A 319 -0.31 19.33 -33.99
CA LEU A 319 -1.12 18.42 -33.20
C LEU A 319 -1.12 17.07 -33.94
N ARG A 320 -0.57 16.04 -33.29
CA ARG A 320 -0.63 14.67 -33.76
C ARG A 320 -2.10 14.35 -33.99
N SER A 321 -2.49 14.32 -35.27
CA SER A 321 -3.87 14.23 -35.73
C SER A 321 -4.63 13.19 -34.93
N GLN A 322 -5.70 13.63 -34.24
CA GLN A 322 -6.65 12.72 -33.61
C GLN A 322 -7.02 11.61 -34.61
N PRO A 323 -7.00 10.33 -34.21
CA PRO A 323 -7.46 9.26 -35.09
C PRO A 323 -8.89 9.57 -35.56
N PRO A 324 -9.20 9.39 -36.86
CA PRO A 324 -10.47 9.77 -37.43
C PRO A 324 -11.61 9.15 -36.63
N ASN A 325 -12.55 9.98 -36.18
CA ASN A 325 -13.72 9.54 -35.43
C ASN A 325 -14.50 8.50 -36.26
N PRO A 326 -14.56 7.22 -35.85
CA PRO A 326 -15.22 6.17 -36.64
C PRO A 326 -16.73 6.39 -36.76
N ASN A 327 -17.31 7.30 -35.98
CA ASN A 327 -18.72 7.67 -36.01
C ASN A 327 -18.98 8.97 -36.79
N ALA A 328 -17.99 9.55 -37.48
CA ALA A 328 -18.25 10.69 -38.34
C ALA A 328 -19.21 10.28 -39.47
N PRO A 329 -20.39 10.91 -39.60
CA PRO A 329 -21.32 10.59 -40.67
C PRO A 329 -20.65 10.84 -42.03
N ASN A 330 -20.71 9.85 -42.93
CA ASN A 330 -20.23 9.98 -44.30
C ASN A 330 -20.97 11.14 -44.98
N LEU A 331 -20.34 12.31 -45.03
CA LEU A 331 -20.84 13.43 -45.79
C LEU A 331 -20.71 13.12 -47.29
N PRO A 332 -21.79 13.30 -48.08
CA PRO A 332 -21.72 13.08 -49.52
C PRO A 332 -20.72 14.06 -50.16
N PRO A 333 -20.02 13.64 -51.22
CA PRO A 333 -19.03 14.47 -51.89
C PRO A 333 -19.68 15.75 -52.43
N ALA A 334 -19.02 16.89 -52.21
CA ALA A 334 -19.45 18.18 -52.72
C ALA A 334 -19.46 18.17 -54.27
N PRO A 335 -20.48 18.76 -54.92
CA PRO A 335 -20.52 18.84 -56.37
C PRO A 335 -19.40 19.75 -56.88
N LEU A 336 -18.61 19.22 -57.81
CA LEU A 336 -17.59 19.96 -58.56
C LEU A 336 -18.29 20.99 -59.44
N SER A 337 -17.97 22.26 -59.22
CA SER A 337 -18.39 23.40 -60.05
C SER A 337 -17.29 23.82 -61.01
#